data_AF-A0A9Q0YD36-F1
#
_entry.id   AF-A0A9Q0YD36-F1
#
_cell.length_a   1.000
_cell.length_b   1.000
_cell.length_c   1.000
_cell.angle_alpha   90.00
_cell.angle_beta   90.00
_cell.angle_gamma   90.00
#
_symmetry.space_group_name_H-M   'P 1'
#
loop_
_entity.id
_entity.type
_entity.pdbx_description
1 polymer ?
#
loop_
_entity_poly.entity_id
_entity_poly.type
_entity_poly.pdbx_seq_one_letter_code
_entity_poly.pdbx_strand_id
1 'polypeptide(L)'
;MFARLSRGRKVLLGALGALTAGGAGVVTALHVSVSADEFVHPPPLKWSHNGLFSALDHKSIRRGYQVYRQVCSTCHSMKYLAFRNLIGVTHTEEEAKAIAEEYMFMDGPDEEGNMFERPGKLSDYFPRPYENDEQARAANAGRCHSSINF
;
A
#
# COMPACT_ATOMS: atom_id res chain seq x y z
N MET A 1 17.48 -62.61 -10.00
CA MET A 1 17.26 -62.72 -8.54
C MET A 1 15.77 -62.78 -8.11
N PHE A 2 14.78 -62.80 -9.04
CA PHE A 2 13.34 -62.76 -8.69
C PHE A 2 12.59 -64.11 -8.73
N ALA A 3 13.26 -65.20 -9.13
CA ALA A 3 12.62 -66.49 -9.42
C ALA A 3 12.31 -67.37 -8.18
N ARG A 4 12.72 -66.98 -6.96
CA ARG A 4 12.52 -67.79 -5.72
C ARG A 4 11.52 -67.23 -4.69
N LEU A 5 10.75 -66.18 -5.00
CA LEU A 5 9.77 -65.62 -4.07
C LEU A 5 8.39 -66.28 -4.18
N SER A 6 7.73 -66.53 -3.05
CA SER A 6 6.34 -67.02 -2.99
C SER A 6 5.36 -66.00 -3.56
N ARG A 7 4.23 -66.47 -4.10
CA ARG A 7 3.22 -65.63 -4.76
C ARG A 7 2.75 -64.48 -3.86
N GLY A 8 2.58 -64.71 -2.56
CA GLY A 8 2.23 -63.67 -1.58
C GLY A 8 3.31 -62.60 -1.38
N ARG A 9 4.59 -62.97 -1.36
CA ARG A 9 5.70 -62.00 -1.27
C ARG A 9 5.83 -61.15 -2.53
N LYS A 10 5.50 -61.68 -3.71
CA LYS A 10 5.47 -60.91 -4.97
C LYS A 10 4.34 -59.87 -4.97
N VAL A 11 3.16 -60.24 -4.48
CA VAL A 11 2.02 -59.32 -4.32
C VAL A 11 2.32 -58.23 -3.29
N LEU A 12 2.91 -58.60 -2.15
CA LEU A 12 3.27 -57.64 -1.09
C LEU A 12 4.30 -56.61 -1.58
N LEU A 13 5.35 -57.07 -2.27
CA LEU A 13 6.38 -56.18 -2.82
C LEU A 13 5.83 -55.29 -3.96
N GLY A 14 4.92 -55.80 -4.78
CA GLY A 14 4.24 -55.00 -5.81
C GLY A 14 3.36 -53.90 -5.22
N ALA A 15 2.58 -54.22 -4.19
CA ALA A 15 1.75 -53.24 -3.48
C ALA A 15 2.60 -52.17 -2.76
N LEU A 16 3.69 -52.58 -2.11
CA LEU A 16 4.60 -51.65 -1.44
C LEU A 16 5.32 -50.72 -2.43
N GLY A 17 5.72 -51.25 -3.59
CA GLY A 17 6.31 -50.48 -4.69
C GLY A 17 5.32 -49.48 -5.30
N ALA A 18 4.06 -49.87 -5.47
CA ALA A 18 3.01 -48.97 -5.97
C ALA A 18 2.69 -47.85 -4.98
N LEU A 19 2.63 -48.15 -3.67
CA LEU A 19 2.39 -47.15 -2.62
C LEU A 19 3.55 -46.16 -2.47
N THR A 20 4.79 -46.62 -2.55
CA THR A 20 5.97 -45.75 -2.49
C THR A 20 6.09 -44.87 -3.73
N ALA A 21 5.87 -45.40 -4.93
CA ALA A 21 5.86 -44.61 -6.16
C ALA A 21 4.70 -43.59 -6.21
N GLY A 22 3.49 -44.01 -5.84
CA GLY A 22 2.32 -43.12 -5.77
C GLY A 22 2.46 -42.05 -4.70
N GLY A 23 2.91 -42.43 -3.50
CA GLY A 23 3.17 -41.49 -2.40
C GLY A 23 4.26 -40.47 -2.74
N ALA A 24 5.38 -40.92 -3.32
CA ALA A 24 6.44 -40.01 -3.77
C ALA A 24 5.95 -39.07 -4.87
N GLY A 25 5.16 -39.56 -5.84
CA GLY A 25 4.61 -38.72 -6.92
C GLY A 25 3.64 -37.64 -6.42
N VAL A 26 2.81 -37.93 -5.41
CA VAL A 26 1.93 -36.93 -4.79
C VAL A 26 2.74 -35.92 -3.98
N VAL A 27 3.73 -36.38 -3.21
CA VAL A 27 4.60 -35.49 -2.43
C VAL A 27 5.39 -34.55 -3.33
N THR A 28 5.94 -35.03 -4.45
CA THR A 28 6.67 -34.16 -5.39
C THR A 28 5.75 -33.17 -6.07
N ALA A 29 4.55 -33.57 -6.50
CA ALA A 29 3.56 -32.67 -7.08
C ALA A 29 3.11 -31.56 -6.11
N LEU A 30 2.92 -31.88 -4.83
CA LEU A 30 2.61 -30.91 -3.78
C LEU A 30 3.80 -30.00 -3.44
N HIS A 31 5.03 -30.43 -3.72
CA HIS A 31 6.25 -29.65 -3.51
C HIS A 31 6.61 -28.74 -4.69
N VAL A 32 5.88 -28.82 -5.81
CA VAL A 32 6.05 -27.86 -6.91
C VAL A 32 5.37 -26.55 -6.51
N SER A 33 6.16 -25.60 -6.03
CA SER A 33 5.71 -24.23 -5.82
C SER A 33 5.36 -23.59 -7.17
N VAL A 34 4.15 -23.03 -7.29
CA VAL A 34 3.82 -22.14 -8.40
C VAL A 34 4.63 -20.85 -8.24
N SER A 35 5.45 -20.52 -9.24
CA SER A 35 6.07 -19.20 -9.31
C SER A 35 4.99 -18.19 -9.67
N ALA A 36 4.67 -17.29 -8.74
CA ALA A 36 3.75 -16.18 -8.94
C ALA A 36 4.51 -14.84 -9.00
N ASP A 37 5.76 -14.86 -9.47
CA ASP A 37 6.62 -13.67 -9.60
C ASP A 37 6.53 -13.02 -10.98
N GLU A 38 5.49 -13.36 -11.76
CA GLU A 38 5.21 -12.70 -13.03
C GLU A 38 4.48 -11.37 -12.81
N PHE A 39 5.13 -10.27 -13.21
CA PHE A 39 4.55 -8.94 -13.19
C PHE A 39 3.82 -8.66 -14.51
N VAL A 40 2.55 -8.29 -14.42
CA VAL A 40 1.80 -7.78 -15.57
C VAL A 40 2.16 -6.31 -15.75
N HIS A 41 2.83 -5.97 -16.86
CA HIS A 41 3.14 -4.59 -17.19
C HIS A 41 1.85 -3.78 -17.44
N PRO A 42 1.71 -2.57 -16.87
CA PRO A 42 0.54 -1.74 -17.13
C PRO A 42 0.51 -1.26 -18.58
N PRO A 43 -0.67 -1.17 -19.22
CA PRO A 43 -0.79 -0.64 -20.57
C PRO A 43 -0.50 0.87 -20.59
N PRO A 44 -0.01 1.41 -21.70
CA PRO A 44 0.19 2.85 -21.84
C PRO A 44 -1.16 3.58 -21.90
N LEU A 45 -1.47 4.34 -20.86
CA LEU A 45 -2.68 5.15 -20.80
C LEU A 45 -2.46 6.50 -21.50
N LYS A 46 -3.50 6.99 -22.18
CA LYS A 46 -3.49 8.28 -22.89
C LYS A 46 -3.88 9.41 -21.93
N TRP A 47 -2.96 9.84 -21.07
CA TRP A 47 -3.18 10.97 -20.18
C TRP A 47 -3.20 12.30 -20.95
N SER A 48 -3.94 13.28 -20.43
CA SER A 48 -4.00 14.63 -20.99
C SER A 48 -2.63 15.32 -21.03
N HIS A 49 -1.73 14.92 -20.13
CA HIS A 49 -0.39 15.48 -19.92
C HIS A 49 0.74 14.61 -20.49
N ASN A 50 0.45 13.70 -21.44
CA ASN A 50 1.48 12.88 -22.08
C ASN A 50 2.37 13.64 -23.09
N GLY A 51 1.91 14.79 -23.60
CA GLY A 51 2.65 15.56 -24.59
C GLY A 51 3.79 16.37 -23.97
N LEU A 52 4.85 16.64 -24.74
CA LEU A 52 6.03 17.40 -24.29
C LEU A 52 5.71 18.80 -23.73
N PHE A 53 4.64 19.41 -24.23
CA PHE A 53 4.16 20.74 -23.81
C PHE A 53 2.76 20.67 -23.18
N SER A 54 2.27 19.48 -22.84
CA SER A 54 0.96 19.33 -22.23
C SER A 54 1.04 19.62 -20.73
N ALA A 55 0.26 20.61 -20.27
CA ALA A 55 0.10 20.87 -18.84
C ALA A 55 -0.83 19.84 -18.18
N LEU A 56 -0.76 19.75 -16.85
CA LEU A 56 -1.70 18.96 -16.06
C LEU A 56 -3.13 19.55 -16.15
N ASP A 57 -4.15 18.71 -16.06
CA ASP A 57 -5.53 19.17 -15.90
C ASP A 57 -5.79 19.53 -14.43
N HIS A 58 -5.73 20.83 -14.10
CA HIS A 58 -5.94 21.33 -12.73
C HIS A 58 -7.32 20.95 -12.15
N LYS A 59 -8.35 20.76 -13.00
CA LYS A 59 -9.66 20.27 -12.53
C LYS A 59 -9.56 18.81 -12.10
N SER A 60 -8.77 18.00 -12.80
CA SER A 60 -8.48 16.62 -12.40
C SER A 60 -7.65 16.58 -11.12
N ILE A 61 -6.66 17.45 -10.95
CA ILE A 61 -5.88 17.52 -9.70
C ILE A 61 -6.81 17.87 -8.52
N ARG A 62 -7.72 18.84 -8.68
CA ARG A 62 -8.68 19.21 -7.62
C ARG A 62 -9.57 18.03 -7.21
N ARG A 63 -10.10 17.27 -8.17
CA ARG A 63 -10.88 16.04 -7.88
C ARG A 63 -10.00 14.96 -7.25
N GLY A 64 -8.78 14.79 -7.72
CA GLY A 64 -7.81 13.85 -7.14
C GLY A 64 -7.48 14.15 -5.69
N TYR A 65 -7.36 15.43 -5.32
CA TYR A 65 -7.21 15.86 -3.93
C TYR A 65 -8.40 15.45 -3.05
N GLN A 66 -9.64 15.56 -3.57
CA GLN A 66 -10.82 15.08 -2.84
C GLN A 66 -10.77 13.57 -2.60
N VAL A 67 -10.36 12.78 -3.60
CA VAL A 67 -10.16 11.33 -3.45
C VAL A 67 -9.10 11.04 -2.39
N TYR A 68 -7.96 11.74 -2.43
CA TYR A 68 -6.93 11.61 -1.41
C TYR A 68 -7.49 11.86 -0.01
N ARG A 69 -8.17 13.00 0.18
CA ARG A 69 -8.70 13.44 1.47
C ARG A 69 -9.82 12.55 2.00
N GLN A 70 -10.63 11.96 1.14
CA GLN A 70 -11.79 11.14 1.56
C GLN A 70 -11.46 9.66 1.72
N VAL A 71 -10.45 9.15 1.01
CA VAL A 71 -10.18 7.71 0.92
C VAL A 71 -8.78 7.37 1.40
N CYS A 72 -7.76 8.09 0.94
CA CYS A 72 -6.38 7.67 1.10
C CYS A 72 -5.70 8.23 2.36
N SER A 73 -6.09 9.41 2.82
CA SER A 73 -5.44 10.12 3.95
C SER A 73 -5.59 9.40 5.28
N THR A 74 -6.49 8.41 5.37
CA THR A 74 -6.67 7.53 6.53
C THR A 74 -5.55 6.51 6.71
N CYS A 75 -4.86 6.14 5.63
CA CYS A 75 -3.79 5.13 5.66
C CYS A 75 -2.46 5.66 5.09
N HIS A 76 -2.51 6.57 4.11
CA HIS A 76 -1.34 7.12 3.43
C HIS A 76 -1.06 8.56 3.88
N SER A 77 0.16 8.78 4.35
CA SER A 77 0.68 10.13 4.59
C SER A 77 1.13 10.80 3.29
N MET A 78 1.14 12.13 3.28
CA MET A 78 1.72 12.94 2.21
C MET A 78 2.58 14.03 2.84
N LYS A 79 3.76 13.62 3.31
CA LYS A 79 4.63 14.42 4.20
C LYS A 79 5.24 15.66 3.58
N TYR A 80 5.30 15.75 2.25
CA TYR A 80 5.95 16.86 1.55
C TYR A 80 5.00 17.91 0.99
N LEU A 81 3.69 17.70 1.08
CA LEU A 81 2.70 18.71 0.68
C LEU A 81 2.12 19.43 1.89
N ALA A 82 2.12 20.75 1.79
CA ALA A 82 1.48 21.67 2.72
C ALA A 82 0.24 22.31 2.08
N PHE A 83 -0.68 22.82 2.90
CA PHE A 83 -1.92 23.44 2.39
C PHE A 83 -1.66 24.60 1.43
N ARG A 84 -0.58 25.37 1.65
CA ARG A 84 -0.11 26.42 0.72
C ARG A 84 0.18 25.92 -0.70
N ASN A 85 0.51 24.64 -0.88
CA ASN A 85 0.78 24.08 -2.21
C ASN A 85 -0.49 23.90 -3.05
N LEU A 86 -1.68 23.98 -2.43
CA LEU A 86 -2.95 23.92 -3.15
C LEU A 86 -3.31 25.25 -3.81
N ILE A 87 -2.80 26.36 -3.27
CA ILE A 87 -3.16 27.73 -3.67
C ILE A 87 -2.68 28.02 -5.09
N GLY A 88 -3.60 28.47 -5.94
CA GLY A 88 -3.30 28.77 -7.35
C GLY A 88 -3.07 27.54 -8.23
N VAL A 89 -3.05 26.33 -7.64
CA VAL A 89 -2.99 25.07 -8.36
C VAL A 89 -4.39 24.46 -8.44
N THR A 90 -4.99 24.16 -7.31
CA THR A 90 -6.30 23.48 -7.24
C THR A 90 -7.36 24.24 -6.48
N HIS A 91 -6.96 25.10 -5.53
CA HIS A 91 -7.84 25.82 -4.63
C HIS A 91 -7.46 27.31 -4.58
N THR A 92 -8.40 28.15 -4.17
CA THR A 92 -8.08 29.54 -3.78
C THR A 92 -7.40 29.55 -2.41
N GLU A 93 -6.87 30.70 -2.01
CA GLU A 93 -6.28 30.87 -0.68
C GLU A 93 -7.32 30.66 0.43
N GLU A 94 -8.52 31.20 0.25
CA GLU A 94 -9.62 31.08 1.21
C GLU A 94 -10.08 29.63 1.34
N GLU A 95 -10.19 28.91 0.23
CA GLU A 95 -10.53 27.49 0.24
C GLU A 95 -9.44 26.66 0.92
N ALA A 96 -8.17 26.87 0.58
CA ALA A 96 -7.06 26.14 1.19
C ALA A 96 -6.95 26.42 2.69
N LYS A 97 -7.22 27.67 3.11
CA LYS A 97 -7.24 28.07 4.51
C LYS A 97 -8.40 27.40 5.26
N ALA A 98 -9.61 27.43 4.69
CA ALA A 98 -10.76 26.76 5.27
C ALA A 98 -10.49 25.26 5.48
N ILE A 99 -9.86 24.60 4.50
CA ILE A 99 -9.48 23.19 4.61
C ILE A 99 -8.44 22.95 5.71
N ALA A 100 -7.43 23.83 5.83
CA ALA A 100 -6.40 23.71 6.86
C ALA A 100 -6.99 23.83 8.27
N GLU A 101 -7.94 24.75 8.46
CA GLU A 101 -8.60 25.01 9.74
C GLU A 101 -9.48 23.85 10.22
N GLU A 102 -9.83 22.89 9.35
CA GLU A 102 -10.57 21.67 9.74
C GLU A 102 -9.72 20.69 10.57
N TYR A 103 -8.40 20.84 10.55
CA TYR A 103 -7.47 19.96 11.23
C TYR A 103 -6.87 20.63 12.46
N MET A 104 -6.69 19.85 13.53
CA MET A 104 -6.00 20.29 14.74
C MET A 104 -4.54 19.82 14.70
N PHE A 105 -3.63 20.72 15.05
CA PHE A 105 -2.20 20.45 15.13
C PHE A 105 -1.67 20.82 16.52
N MET A 106 -0.79 19.98 17.04
CA MET A 106 0.00 20.31 18.22
C MET A 106 1.02 21.41 17.88
N ASP A 107 1.08 22.44 18.72
CA ASP A 107 2.05 23.54 18.67
C ASP A 107 2.50 23.89 20.10
N GLY A 108 3.48 24.78 20.22
CA GLY A 108 4.03 25.24 21.49
C GLY A 108 5.53 25.01 21.63
N PRO A 109 6.08 25.20 22.85
CA PRO A 109 5.35 25.44 24.11
C PRO A 109 4.77 26.86 24.25
N ASP A 110 3.74 27.00 25.09
CA ASP A 110 3.19 28.29 25.57
C ASP A 110 4.07 28.96 26.64
N GLU A 111 3.62 30.09 27.20
CA GLU A 111 4.37 30.86 28.21
C GLU A 111 4.57 30.06 29.51
N GLU A 112 3.71 29.09 29.80
CA GLU A 112 3.79 28.17 30.93
C GLU A 112 4.60 26.89 30.62
N GLY A 113 5.07 26.72 29.39
CA GLY A 113 5.86 25.56 28.96
C GLY A 113 5.04 24.36 28.46
N ASN A 114 3.73 24.51 28.28
CA ASN A 114 2.83 23.43 27.86
C ASN A 114 2.63 23.42 26.33
N MET A 115 2.45 22.23 25.76
CA MET A 115 2.05 22.08 24.35
C MET A 115 0.52 22.23 24.23
N PHE A 116 0.05 22.87 23.17
CA PHE A 116 -1.37 23.12 22.94
C PHE A 116 -1.80 22.74 21.51
N GLU A 117 -3.09 22.54 21.30
CA GLU A 117 -3.66 22.32 19.97
C GLU A 117 -4.15 23.63 19.35
N ARG A 118 -3.91 23.80 18.05
CA ARG A 118 -4.46 24.90 17.27
C ARG A 118 -5.06 24.41 15.95
N PRO A 119 -5.99 25.18 15.36
CA PRO A 119 -6.39 24.99 13.97
C PRO A 119 -5.18 25.08 13.03
N GLY A 120 -5.24 24.29 11.95
CA GLY A 120 -4.23 24.29 10.92
C GLY A 120 -4.14 25.63 10.19
N LYS A 121 -2.93 25.97 9.76
CA LYS A 121 -2.63 27.15 8.94
C LYS A 121 -2.04 26.72 7.61
N LEU A 122 -2.00 27.61 6.64
CA LEU A 122 -1.53 27.32 5.28
C LEU A 122 -0.10 26.74 5.20
N SER A 123 0.76 27.07 6.17
CA SER A 123 2.13 26.55 6.21
C SER A 123 2.24 25.11 6.72
N ASP A 124 1.18 24.57 7.36
CA ASP A 124 1.21 23.22 7.90
C ASP A 124 1.17 22.18 6.78
N TYR A 125 1.86 21.07 7.02
CA TYR A 125 1.83 19.89 6.15
C TYR A 125 0.54 19.10 6.35
N PHE A 126 0.18 18.28 5.37
CA PHE A 126 -0.97 17.40 5.52
C PHE A 126 -0.80 16.46 6.73
N PRO A 127 -1.86 16.27 7.53
CA PRO A 127 -1.79 15.48 8.74
C PRO A 127 -1.41 14.03 8.41
N ARG A 128 -0.57 13.44 9.25
CA ARG A 128 -0.21 12.03 9.13
C ARG A 128 -1.33 11.18 9.77
N PRO A 129 -1.74 10.06 9.14
CA PRO A 129 -2.72 9.15 9.74
C PRO A 129 -2.21 8.44 11.00
N TYR A 130 -0.88 8.33 11.12
CA TYR A 130 -0.21 7.67 12.23
C TYR A 130 1.01 8.51 12.66
N GLU A 131 1.30 8.49 13.96
CA GLU A 131 2.44 9.16 14.60
C GLU A 131 3.77 8.55 14.16
N ASN A 132 3.81 7.22 14.00
CA ASN A 132 5.01 6.46 13.66
C ASN A 132 4.68 5.18 12.87
N ASP A 133 5.72 4.56 12.31
CA ASP A 133 5.59 3.39 11.45
C ASP A 133 5.09 2.14 12.22
N GLU A 134 5.41 2.02 13.50
CA GLU A 134 4.95 0.89 14.32
C GLU A 134 3.44 0.98 14.58
N GLN A 135 2.92 2.18 14.83
CA GLN A 135 1.48 2.41 14.92
C GLN A 135 0.79 2.10 13.58
N ALA A 136 1.41 2.48 12.45
CA ALA A 136 0.89 2.16 11.13
C ALA A 136 0.82 0.64 10.90
N ARG A 137 1.86 -0.11 11.28
CA ARG A 137 1.88 -1.58 11.19
C ARG A 137 0.84 -2.21 12.08
N ALA A 138 0.71 -1.76 13.32
CA ALA A 138 -0.28 -2.28 14.27
C ALA A 138 -1.70 -2.11 13.73
N ALA A 139 -2.02 -0.95 13.15
CA ALA A 139 -3.33 -0.67 12.56
C ALA A 139 -3.62 -1.44 11.25
N ASN A 140 -2.58 -1.91 10.54
CA ASN A 140 -2.69 -2.48 9.19
C ASN A 140 -2.14 -3.92 9.11
N ALA A 141 -2.37 -4.74 10.15
CA ALA A 141 -1.99 -6.15 10.19
C ALA A 141 -0.51 -6.40 9.83
N GLY A 142 0.39 -5.58 10.38
CA GLY A 142 1.84 -5.68 10.21
C GLY A 142 2.42 -4.89 9.04
N ARG A 143 1.57 -4.27 8.19
CA ARG A 143 2.02 -3.50 7.02
C ARG A 143 2.14 -2.01 7.31
N CYS A 144 3.23 -1.39 6.87
CA CYS A 144 3.35 0.07 6.87
C CYS A 144 3.06 0.58 5.46
N HIS A 145 1.99 1.35 5.30
CA HIS A 145 1.69 2.01 4.02
C HIS A 145 2.70 3.14 3.78
N SER A 146 3.23 3.21 2.56
CA SER A 146 4.19 4.24 2.18
C SER A 146 3.50 5.61 2.05
N SER A 147 4.29 6.67 2.19
CA SER A 147 3.83 8.01 1.90
C SER A 147 3.73 8.22 0.38
N ILE A 148 2.60 8.78 -0.08
CA ILE A 148 2.31 9.00 -1.50
C ILE A 148 2.70 10.42 -1.94
N ASN A 149 3.95 10.78 -1.71
CA ASN A 149 4.47 12.05 -2.21
C ASN A 149 4.60 11.96 -3.74
N PHE A 150 3.85 12.79 -4.45
CA PHE A 150 3.98 12.96 -5.89
C PHE A 150 5.16 13.88 -6.22
#